data_AF-A0A2D6XB72-F1
#
_entry.id   AF-A0A2D6XB72-F1
#
_cell.length_a   1.000
_cell.length_b   1.000
_cell.length_c   1.000
_cell.angle_alpha   90.00
_cell.angle_beta   90.00
_cell.angle_gamma   90.00
#
_symmetry.space_group_name_H-M   'P 1'
#
loop_
_entity.id
_entity.type
_entity.pdbx_description
1 polymer ?
#
loop_
_entity_poly.entity_id
_entity_poly.type
_entity_poly.pdbx_seq_one_letter_code
_entity_poly.pdbx_strand_id
1 'polypeptide(L)'
;MRLFDYSWKIKKDYYKIGVWILLILILINPIGMGFIKEKTGNPFDKNAIIESVYSIFDKGVIWEHSQRTLNQGKYTGPSYNQQWQIAGNWVRENIPKEAVFSHWWDYGYWVQTGFERATVTDGGNAKTSLNHFMGRSVLTGQSEIEALEFLKAHEVTHFLAISDEIGKYPAFSSIGSDGDWDRYSWMPPFVLNPEMTQETRDSIVYTYTGVSPIDWDFTYKGELYPKGGSAILGFFVPTQDINGTLVIQNPFAIVANNGQQKQIPLECVFFNGQEIKFNQVGLKGCLQVIPKIDGTQVNPIGAGIYVSEKVRRTNFARLYLFNQAGSYFKLVYDDKEGMPLSLYNGRIIGPLKIWEVNYPNNLQVPEHYYEDVLPDSNVTNIEGRY
;
A
#
# COMPACT_ATOMS: atom_id res chain seq x y z
N MET A 1 25.97 17.86 -34.66
CA MET A 1 25.43 16.52 -34.93
C MET A 1 23.99 16.51 -34.46
N ARG A 2 23.00 16.49 -35.37
CA ARG A 2 21.57 16.54 -35.03
C ARG A 2 21.13 15.14 -34.60
N LEU A 3 20.93 14.93 -33.30
CA LEU A 3 20.28 13.74 -32.74
C LEU A 3 18.79 14.05 -32.73
N PHE A 4 18.01 13.43 -33.63
CA PHE A 4 16.55 13.18 -33.61
C PHE A 4 16.07 13.11 -35.06
N ASP A 5 16.35 11.97 -35.71
CA ASP A 5 15.67 11.55 -36.92
C ASP A 5 14.98 10.21 -36.61
N TYR A 6 13.74 10.28 -36.15
CA TYR A 6 12.89 9.12 -35.92
C TYR A 6 12.01 8.91 -37.14
N SER A 7 12.55 8.26 -38.18
CA SER A 7 11.74 7.75 -39.29
C SER A 7 10.98 6.50 -38.82
N TRP A 8 9.77 6.70 -38.34
CA TRP A 8 8.84 5.63 -37.96
C TRP A 8 8.34 4.89 -39.21
N LYS A 9 8.75 3.62 -39.42
CA LYS A 9 8.11 2.70 -40.39
C LYS A 9 6.83 2.09 -39.78
N ILE A 10 5.84 2.94 -39.57
CA ILE A 10 4.48 2.60 -39.08
C ILE A 10 3.70 1.86 -40.17
N LYS A 11 3.82 0.52 -40.28
CA LYS A 11 2.77 -0.30 -40.95
C LYS A 11 2.66 -1.73 -40.42
N LYS A 12 3.69 -2.30 -39.77
CA LYS A 12 3.69 -3.74 -39.41
C LYS A 12 3.31 -4.08 -37.95
N ASP A 13 3.25 -3.11 -37.05
CA ASP A 13 3.04 -3.37 -35.61
C ASP A 13 1.60 -3.19 -35.11
N TYR A 14 0.70 -2.63 -35.94
CA TYR A 14 -0.71 -2.47 -35.55
C TYR A 14 -1.41 -3.80 -35.24
N TYR A 15 -1.07 -4.87 -35.97
CA TYR A 15 -1.66 -6.18 -35.73
C TYR A 15 -1.16 -6.79 -34.41
N LYS A 16 0.11 -6.61 -34.07
CA LYS A 16 0.65 -7.10 -32.79
C LYS A 16 0.08 -6.32 -31.61
N ILE A 17 0.03 -4.99 -31.71
CA ILE A 17 -0.58 -4.12 -30.69
C ILE A 17 -2.08 -4.42 -30.57
N GLY A 18 -2.78 -4.60 -31.68
CA GLY A 18 -4.20 -4.96 -31.70
C GLY A 18 -4.47 -6.32 -31.05
N VAL A 19 -3.62 -7.33 -31.29
CA VAL A 19 -3.72 -8.66 -30.66
C VAL A 19 -3.42 -8.58 -29.16
N TRP A 20 -2.42 -7.80 -28.74
CA TRP A 20 -2.13 -7.60 -27.31
C TRP A 20 -3.25 -6.87 -26.59
N ILE A 21 -3.83 -5.81 -27.18
CA ILE A 21 -5.01 -5.13 -26.65
C ILE A 21 -6.20 -6.09 -26.56
N LEU A 22 -6.42 -6.93 -27.58
CA LEU A 22 -7.50 -7.92 -27.56
C LEU A 22 -7.31 -8.98 -26.47
N LEU A 23 -6.09 -9.48 -26.29
CA LEU A 23 -5.75 -10.44 -25.24
C LEU A 23 -5.88 -9.84 -23.83
N ILE A 24 -5.45 -8.58 -23.66
CA ILE A 24 -5.61 -7.82 -22.43
C ILE A 24 -7.10 -7.59 -22.13
N LEU A 25 -7.93 -7.26 -23.12
CA LEU A 25 -9.37 -7.10 -22.96
C LEU A 25 -10.11 -8.41 -22.62
N ILE A 26 -9.65 -9.54 -23.16
CA ILE A 26 -10.18 -10.88 -22.83
C ILE A 26 -9.78 -11.30 -21.41
N LEU A 27 -8.57 -10.97 -20.97
CA LEU A 27 -8.04 -11.33 -19.64
C LEU A 27 -8.58 -10.45 -18.52
N ILE A 28 -8.88 -9.18 -18.78
CA ILE A 28 -9.37 -8.23 -17.75
C ILE A 28 -10.86 -8.41 -17.45
N ASN A 29 -11.66 -9.06 -18.31
CA ASN A 29 -13.11 -8.95 -18.19
C ASN A 29 -13.94 -10.25 -18.37
N PRO A 30 -13.83 -11.24 -17.45
CA PRO A 30 -14.82 -12.30 -17.36
C PRO A 30 -16.24 -11.78 -17.05
N ILE A 31 -16.36 -10.56 -16.49
CA ILE A 31 -17.62 -9.90 -16.15
C ILE A 31 -18.35 -9.37 -17.41
N GLY A 32 -17.61 -8.83 -18.38
CA GLY A 32 -18.15 -8.31 -19.64
C GLY A 32 -18.80 -9.39 -20.51
N MET A 33 -18.22 -10.59 -20.57
CA MET A 33 -18.84 -11.73 -21.27
C MET A 33 -20.12 -12.22 -20.58
N GLY A 34 -20.20 -12.09 -19.25
CA GLY A 34 -21.43 -12.36 -18.48
C GLY A 34 -22.57 -11.42 -18.86
N PHE A 35 -22.29 -10.11 -18.91
CA PHE A 35 -23.25 -9.08 -19.33
C PHE A 35 -23.69 -9.23 -20.79
N ILE A 36 -22.78 -9.58 -21.70
CA ILE A 36 -23.13 -9.83 -23.11
C ILE A 36 -24.03 -11.06 -23.22
N LYS A 37 -23.70 -12.16 -22.54
CA LYS A 37 -24.53 -13.37 -22.52
C LYS A 37 -25.94 -13.10 -21.94
N GLU A 38 -26.04 -12.28 -20.91
CA GLU A 38 -27.33 -11.91 -20.31
C GLU A 38 -28.18 -11.04 -21.26
N LYS A 39 -27.54 -10.16 -22.04
CA LYS A 39 -28.20 -9.25 -22.98
C LYS A 39 -28.56 -9.90 -24.32
N THR A 40 -27.73 -10.81 -24.84
CA THR A 40 -27.89 -11.35 -26.21
C THR A 40 -28.12 -12.87 -26.25
N GLY A 41 -27.98 -13.57 -25.12
CA GLY A 41 -28.01 -15.04 -25.06
C GLY A 41 -26.75 -15.72 -25.64
N ASN A 42 -25.85 -14.96 -26.28
CA ASN A 42 -24.62 -15.47 -26.88
C ASN A 42 -23.40 -14.63 -26.41
N PRO A 43 -22.51 -15.19 -25.58
CA PRO A 43 -21.32 -14.47 -25.11
C PRO A 43 -20.35 -14.06 -26.23
N PHE A 44 -20.50 -14.59 -27.44
CA PHE A 44 -19.68 -14.28 -28.61
C PHE A 44 -20.40 -13.39 -29.63
N ASP A 45 -21.47 -12.68 -29.25
CA ASP A 45 -22.12 -11.72 -30.14
C ASP A 45 -21.14 -10.60 -30.52
N LYS A 46 -20.73 -10.63 -31.79
CA LYS A 46 -19.73 -9.72 -32.36
C LYS A 46 -20.13 -8.25 -32.21
N ASN A 47 -21.41 -7.91 -32.35
CA ASN A 47 -21.87 -6.52 -32.28
C ASN A 47 -21.87 -6.02 -30.84
N ALA A 48 -22.30 -6.86 -29.89
CA ALA A 48 -22.28 -6.52 -28.46
C ALA A 48 -20.86 -6.42 -27.90
N ILE A 49 -19.93 -7.28 -28.34
CA ILE A 49 -18.51 -7.16 -28.00
C ILE A 49 -17.97 -5.82 -28.54
N ILE A 50 -18.25 -5.49 -29.79
CA ILE A 50 -17.81 -4.23 -30.41
C ILE A 50 -18.36 -3.02 -29.64
N GLU A 51 -19.65 -2.99 -29.28
CA GLU A 51 -20.25 -1.93 -28.46
C GLU A 51 -19.58 -1.79 -27.08
N SER A 52 -19.30 -2.91 -26.40
CA SER A 52 -18.64 -2.90 -25.08
C SER A 52 -17.18 -2.42 -25.14
N VAL A 53 -16.48 -2.73 -26.23
CA VAL A 53 -15.14 -2.22 -26.48
C VAL A 53 -15.21 -0.72 -26.79
N TYR A 54 -16.19 -0.30 -27.61
CA TYR A 54 -16.42 1.13 -27.87
C TYR A 54 -16.84 1.91 -26.61
N SER A 55 -17.50 1.32 -25.61
CA SER A 55 -17.80 2.02 -24.36
C SER A 55 -16.56 2.27 -23.49
N ILE A 56 -15.54 1.40 -23.59
CA ILE A 56 -14.25 1.58 -22.91
C ILE A 56 -13.41 2.65 -23.62
N PHE A 57 -13.53 2.74 -24.95
CA PHE A 57 -12.95 3.81 -25.77
C PHE A 57 -13.88 5.01 -25.94
N ASP A 58 -15.02 5.03 -25.26
CA ASP A 58 -15.93 6.16 -25.33
C ASP A 58 -15.20 7.35 -24.74
N LYS A 59 -15.30 8.48 -25.44
CA LYS A 59 -14.48 9.67 -25.16
C LYS A 59 -14.60 10.06 -23.69
N GLY A 60 -15.72 9.78 -23.03
CA GLY A 60 -15.98 10.03 -21.62
C GLY A 60 -14.95 9.42 -20.65
N VAL A 61 -14.59 8.13 -20.76
CA VAL A 61 -13.73 7.47 -19.76
C VAL A 61 -12.29 7.95 -19.85
N ILE A 62 -11.73 7.99 -21.06
CA ILE A 62 -10.36 8.48 -21.30
C ILE A 62 -10.31 9.98 -21.00
N TRP A 63 -11.33 10.75 -21.38
CA TRP A 63 -11.43 12.17 -21.06
C TRP A 63 -11.51 12.42 -19.56
N GLU A 64 -12.37 11.72 -18.83
CA GLU A 64 -12.46 11.85 -17.36
C GLU A 64 -11.16 11.46 -16.67
N HIS A 65 -10.53 10.34 -17.07
CA HIS A 65 -9.26 9.93 -16.51
C HIS A 65 -8.15 10.93 -16.82
N SER A 66 -8.10 11.46 -18.05
CA SER A 66 -7.13 12.49 -18.44
C SER A 66 -7.37 13.81 -17.72
N GLN A 67 -8.63 14.24 -17.54
CA GLN A 67 -8.97 15.44 -16.77
C GLN A 67 -8.62 15.27 -15.28
N ARG A 68 -8.86 14.09 -14.69
CA ARG A 68 -8.42 13.79 -13.32
C ARG A 68 -6.90 13.84 -13.21
N THR A 69 -6.18 13.23 -14.15
CA THR A 69 -4.71 13.24 -14.18
C THR A 69 -4.14 14.64 -14.37
N LEU A 70 -4.71 15.44 -15.29
CA LEU A 70 -4.32 16.84 -15.53
C LEU A 70 -4.60 17.71 -14.30
N ASN A 71 -5.74 17.52 -13.64
CA ASN A 71 -6.06 18.26 -12.43
C ASN A 71 -5.14 17.85 -11.27
N GLN A 72 -4.77 16.57 -11.15
CA GLN A 72 -3.75 16.14 -10.18
C GLN A 72 -2.36 16.70 -10.50
N GLY A 73 -1.93 16.65 -11.77
CA GLY A 73 -0.63 17.15 -12.23
C GLY A 73 -0.46 18.67 -12.13
N LYS A 74 -1.55 19.44 -12.19
CA LYS A 74 -1.52 20.90 -11.95
C LYS A 74 -1.09 21.27 -10.53
N TYR A 75 -1.27 20.38 -9.57
CA TYR A 75 -0.92 20.59 -8.16
C TYR A 75 0.25 19.72 -7.70
N THR A 76 0.97 19.05 -8.61
CA THR A 76 2.21 18.36 -8.24
C THR A 76 3.34 19.37 -8.09
N GLY A 77 3.73 19.63 -6.84
CA GLY A 77 4.94 20.37 -6.49
C GLY A 77 6.22 19.50 -6.60
N PRO A 78 7.40 20.06 -6.28
CA PRO A 78 8.63 19.28 -6.22
C PRO A 78 8.46 18.13 -5.23
N SER A 79 8.97 16.96 -5.61
CA SER A 79 8.87 15.74 -4.80
C SER A 79 9.63 15.87 -3.47
N TYR A 80 10.74 16.62 -3.45
CA TYR A 80 11.37 17.15 -2.23
C TYR A 80 10.63 18.40 -1.72
N ASN A 81 9.43 18.17 -1.19
CA ASN A 81 8.51 19.21 -0.76
C ASN A 81 8.93 19.86 0.59
N GLN A 82 8.10 20.77 1.12
CA GLN A 82 8.37 21.47 2.37
C GLN A 82 8.50 20.53 3.59
N GLN A 83 7.73 19.44 3.64
CA GLN A 83 7.81 18.45 4.72
C GLN A 83 9.23 17.85 4.79
N TRP A 84 9.76 17.43 3.63
CA TRP A 84 11.12 16.94 3.51
C TRP A 84 12.17 17.99 3.88
N GLN A 85 11.99 19.25 3.48
CA GLN A 85 12.92 20.32 3.84
C GLN A 85 12.98 20.59 5.35
N ILE A 86 11.82 20.56 6.03
CA ILE A 86 11.72 20.72 7.48
C ILE A 86 12.41 19.56 8.20
N ALA A 87 12.06 18.32 7.83
CA ALA A 87 12.68 17.12 8.37
C ALA A 87 14.20 17.13 8.14
N GLY A 88 14.63 17.47 6.93
CA GLY A 88 16.04 17.55 6.58
C GLY A 88 16.79 18.63 7.34
N ASN A 89 16.15 19.75 7.67
CA ASN A 89 16.78 20.76 8.54
C ASN A 89 16.97 20.21 9.95
N TRP A 90 15.93 19.60 10.51
CA TRP A 90 16.01 18.97 11.82
C TRP A 90 17.10 17.89 11.87
N VAL A 91 17.22 17.04 10.85
CA VAL A 91 18.28 16.01 10.78
C VAL A 91 19.67 16.65 10.77
N ARG A 92 19.89 17.71 9.97
CA ARG A 92 21.19 18.39 9.92
C ARG A 92 21.61 19.00 11.26
N GLU A 93 20.64 19.47 12.04
CA GLU A 93 20.88 20.11 13.35
C GLU A 93 21.01 19.12 14.51
N ASN A 94 20.34 17.96 14.45
CA ASN A 94 20.16 17.09 15.63
C ASN A 94 20.82 15.72 15.51
N ILE A 95 21.15 15.26 14.30
CA ILE A 95 21.73 13.93 14.07
C ILE A 95 23.21 14.08 13.70
N PRO A 96 24.13 13.21 14.15
CA PRO A 96 25.54 13.27 13.76
C PRO A 96 25.75 13.09 12.25
N LYS A 97 26.80 13.70 11.67
CA LYS A 97 27.05 13.70 10.21
C LYS A 97 27.38 12.32 9.65
N GLU A 98 27.96 11.46 10.48
CA GLU A 98 28.31 10.09 10.20
C GLU A 98 27.12 9.12 10.27
N ALA A 99 25.93 9.60 10.64
CA ALA A 99 24.75 8.75 10.70
C ALA A 99 24.37 8.19 9.32
N VAL A 100 24.03 6.91 9.30
CA VAL A 100 23.60 6.17 8.11
C VAL A 100 22.10 5.91 8.20
N PHE A 101 21.39 6.29 7.14
CA PHE A 101 19.94 6.16 7.02
C PHE A 101 19.56 4.93 6.18
N SER A 102 18.50 4.25 6.63
CA SER A 102 17.79 3.23 5.87
C SER A 102 16.37 3.69 5.58
N HIS A 103 15.88 3.37 4.38
CA HIS A 103 14.54 3.69 3.88
C HIS A 103 14.31 2.90 2.58
N TRP A 104 13.12 2.96 2.00
CA TRP A 104 12.92 2.43 0.64
C TRP A 104 13.70 3.23 -0.41
N TRP A 105 14.20 2.61 -1.48
CA TRP A 105 15.20 3.17 -2.40
C TRP A 105 14.89 4.55 -3.02
N ASP A 106 13.61 4.93 -3.10
CA ASP A 106 13.10 6.04 -3.92
C ASP A 106 13.47 7.40 -3.31
N TYR A 107 13.97 7.41 -2.09
CA TYR A 107 14.21 8.61 -1.29
C TYR A 107 15.69 8.88 -1.04
N GLY A 108 16.60 8.01 -1.49
CA GLY A 108 18.02 8.10 -1.12
C GLY A 108 18.68 9.41 -1.51
N TYR A 109 18.40 9.89 -2.72
CA TYR A 109 18.92 11.18 -3.19
C TYR A 109 18.38 12.38 -2.39
N TRP A 110 17.16 12.29 -1.83
CA TRP A 110 16.62 13.31 -0.94
C TRP A 110 17.29 13.31 0.42
N VAL A 111 17.60 12.14 0.97
CA VAL A 111 18.33 12.04 2.25
C VAL A 111 19.79 12.46 2.06
N GLN A 112 20.45 12.00 1.00
CA GLN A 112 21.84 12.38 0.70
C GLN A 112 21.99 13.88 0.45
N THR A 113 21.16 14.47 -0.41
CA THR A 113 21.27 15.89 -0.78
C THR A 113 20.61 16.79 0.25
N GLY A 114 19.43 16.39 0.71
CA GLY A 114 18.60 17.19 1.59
C GLY A 114 19.02 17.06 3.04
N PHE A 115 19.20 15.85 3.55
CA PHE A 115 19.51 15.63 4.96
C PHE A 115 21.03 15.63 5.22
N GLU A 116 21.84 15.55 4.16
CA GLU A 116 23.31 15.44 4.22
C GLU A 116 23.76 14.22 5.03
N ARG A 117 23.08 13.07 4.86
CA ARG A 117 23.41 11.79 5.52
C ARG A 117 23.62 10.67 4.51
N ALA A 118 24.47 9.72 4.86
CA ALA A 118 24.69 8.53 4.05
C ALA A 118 23.44 7.64 4.05
N THR A 119 23.23 6.87 2.98
CA THR A 119 22.09 5.95 2.85
C THR A 119 22.55 4.57 2.41
N VAL A 120 21.83 3.53 2.86
CA VAL A 120 22.08 2.15 2.41
C VAL A 120 21.61 1.92 0.98
N THR A 121 20.43 2.45 0.64
CA THR A 121 19.81 2.33 -0.69
C THR A 121 19.53 3.72 -1.26
N ASP A 122 19.57 3.84 -2.58
CA ASP A 122 19.11 5.02 -3.30
C ASP A 122 18.53 4.66 -4.68
N GLY A 123 17.99 5.66 -5.38
CA GLY A 123 17.35 5.47 -6.68
C GLY A 123 18.30 5.05 -7.81
N GLY A 124 19.60 4.99 -7.56
CA GLY A 124 20.58 4.45 -8.50
C GLY A 124 20.55 2.93 -8.59
N ASN A 125 20.02 2.24 -7.56
CA ASN A 125 19.83 0.78 -7.54
C ASN A 125 21.08 -0.02 -7.93
N ALA A 126 22.27 0.46 -7.56
CA ALA A 126 23.55 -0.12 -7.95
C ALA A 126 23.72 -1.59 -7.49
N LYS A 127 23.02 -1.99 -6.43
CA LYS A 127 23.02 -3.35 -5.88
C LYS A 127 21.58 -3.81 -5.68
N THR A 128 21.13 -4.75 -6.51
CA THR A 128 19.77 -5.31 -6.46
C THR A 128 19.49 -6.09 -5.18
N SER A 129 20.52 -6.73 -4.59
CA SER A 129 20.41 -7.45 -3.32
C SER A 129 19.94 -6.56 -2.17
N LEU A 130 20.44 -5.32 -2.08
CA LEU A 130 20.03 -4.36 -1.05
C LEU A 130 18.53 -4.06 -1.10
N ASN A 131 17.96 -4.01 -2.30
CA ASN A 131 16.56 -3.71 -2.50
C ASN A 131 15.68 -4.88 -2.06
N HIS A 132 16.13 -6.10 -2.37
CA HIS A 132 15.52 -7.33 -1.86
C HIS A 132 15.56 -7.36 -0.33
N PHE A 133 16.73 -7.17 0.30
CA PHE A 133 16.86 -7.24 1.76
C PHE A 133 16.16 -6.08 2.48
N MET A 134 16.11 -4.88 1.89
CA MET A 134 15.31 -3.77 2.39
C MET A 134 13.82 -4.09 2.36
N GLY A 135 13.33 -4.67 1.25
CA GLY A 135 11.95 -5.13 1.14
C GLY A 135 11.64 -6.27 2.11
N ARG A 136 12.49 -7.30 2.15
CA ARG A 136 12.29 -8.55 2.90
C ARG A 136 12.48 -8.39 4.39
N SER A 137 13.65 -7.93 4.80
CA SER A 137 14.11 -7.97 6.19
C SER A 137 13.70 -6.72 6.96
N VAL A 138 13.73 -5.55 6.30
CA VAL A 138 13.43 -4.27 6.95
C VAL A 138 11.95 -3.93 6.87
N LEU A 139 11.38 -3.76 5.67
CA LEU A 139 9.99 -3.28 5.53
C LEU A 139 8.97 -4.38 5.81
N THR A 140 9.14 -5.57 5.24
CA THR A 140 8.22 -6.71 5.40
C THR A 140 8.69 -7.77 6.40
N GLY A 141 9.78 -7.49 7.11
CA GLY A 141 10.32 -8.38 8.14
C GLY A 141 9.28 -8.65 9.22
N GLN A 142 9.20 -9.89 9.68
CA GLN A 142 8.17 -10.34 10.63
C GLN A 142 8.61 -10.17 12.09
N SER A 143 9.84 -9.71 12.31
CA SER A 143 10.40 -9.40 13.62
C SER A 143 11.38 -8.24 13.52
N GLU A 144 11.62 -7.57 14.65
CA GLU A 144 12.65 -6.51 14.71
C GLU A 144 14.05 -7.07 14.49
N ILE A 145 14.33 -8.28 14.99
CA ILE A 145 15.64 -8.92 14.84
C ILE A 145 16.00 -9.09 13.36
N GLU A 146 15.05 -9.53 12.53
CA GLU A 146 15.24 -9.68 11.08
C GLU A 146 15.65 -8.34 10.42
N ALA A 147 15.05 -7.22 10.82
CA ALA A 147 15.49 -5.91 10.36
C ALA A 147 16.89 -5.58 10.89
N LEU A 148 17.10 -5.73 12.20
CA LEU A 148 18.35 -5.35 12.86
C LEU A 148 19.56 -6.09 12.31
N GLU A 149 19.43 -7.35 11.89
CA GLU A 149 20.53 -8.10 11.28
C GLU A 149 21.04 -7.41 10.00
N PHE A 150 20.14 -7.10 9.07
CA PHE A 150 20.50 -6.38 7.83
C PHE A 150 20.95 -4.94 8.10
N LEU A 151 20.26 -4.23 8.99
CA LEU A 151 20.59 -2.84 9.34
C LEU A 151 21.97 -2.75 9.99
N LYS A 152 22.33 -3.71 10.86
CA LYS A 152 23.66 -3.80 11.49
C LYS A 152 24.76 -4.11 10.47
N ALA A 153 24.48 -4.95 9.49
CA ALA A 153 25.42 -5.25 8.40
C ALA A 153 25.87 -3.99 7.64
N HIS A 154 25.02 -2.95 7.61
CA HIS A 154 25.23 -1.71 6.87
C HIS A 154 25.42 -0.49 7.78
N GLU A 155 25.76 -0.72 9.05
CA GLU A 155 26.05 0.33 10.04
C GLU A 155 24.94 1.39 10.16
N VAL A 156 23.68 0.99 9.94
CA VAL A 156 22.54 1.90 9.99
C VAL A 156 22.38 2.44 11.41
N THR A 157 22.17 3.75 11.53
CA THR A 157 21.82 4.38 12.81
C THR A 157 20.39 4.89 12.83
N HIS A 158 19.80 5.14 11.66
CA HIS A 158 18.44 5.68 11.56
C HIS A 158 17.61 4.96 10.49
N PHE A 159 16.33 4.71 10.79
CA PHE A 159 15.33 4.22 9.85
C PHE A 159 14.28 5.30 9.59
N LEU A 160 14.03 5.59 8.31
CA LEU A 160 13.09 6.59 7.83
C LEU A 160 11.91 5.88 7.13
N ALA A 161 10.69 6.20 7.55
CA ALA A 161 9.45 5.69 6.96
C ALA A 161 8.45 6.83 6.72
N ILE A 162 7.79 6.81 5.57
CA ILE A 162 6.79 7.82 5.19
C ILE A 162 5.46 7.15 4.74
N SER A 163 4.50 7.97 4.30
CA SER A 163 3.16 7.46 3.91
C SER A 163 3.13 6.82 2.52
N ASP A 164 4.07 7.18 1.65
CA ASP A 164 4.12 6.69 0.27
C ASP A 164 4.36 5.17 0.22
N GLU A 165 5.02 4.59 1.22
CA GLU A 165 5.21 3.15 1.39
C GLU A 165 3.87 2.39 1.44
N ILE A 166 2.78 3.04 1.85
CA ILE A 166 1.45 2.42 1.84
C ILE A 166 1.03 2.08 0.40
N GLY A 167 1.21 3.02 -0.53
CA GLY A 167 0.94 2.80 -1.95
C GLY A 167 1.99 1.93 -2.63
N LYS A 168 3.24 1.93 -2.13
CA LYS A 168 4.36 1.15 -2.69
C LYS A 168 4.50 -0.25 -2.07
N TYR A 169 3.66 -0.60 -1.10
CA TYR A 169 3.70 -1.89 -0.42
C TYR A 169 3.74 -3.09 -1.38
N PRO A 170 2.94 -3.14 -2.46
CA PRO A 170 3.02 -4.24 -3.42
C PRO A 170 4.40 -4.36 -4.09
N ALA A 171 5.08 -3.25 -4.35
CA ALA A 171 6.38 -3.25 -5.02
C ALA A 171 7.48 -3.82 -4.12
N PHE A 172 7.67 -3.27 -2.91
CA PHE A 172 8.74 -3.75 -2.03
C PHE A 172 8.44 -5.12 -1.42
N SER A 173 7.16 -5.47 -1.22
CA SER A 173 6.79 -6.82 -0.76
C SER A 173 6.95 -7.87 -1.86
N SER A 174 6.71 -7.51 -3.12
CA SER A 174 7.06 -8.35 -4.28
C SER A 174 8.57 -8.59 -4.36
N ILE A 175 9.35 -7.50 -4.29
CA ILE A 175 10.81 -7.56 -4.36
C ILE A 175 11.40 -8.34 -3.19
N GLY A 176 10.86 -8.21 -1.98
CA GLY A 176 11.30 -8.92 -0.78
C GLY A 176 10.75 -10.34 -0.63
N SER A 177 9.91 -10.81 -1.54
CA SER A 177 9.36 -12.17 -1.48
C SER A 177 10.37 -13.23 -1.93
N ASP A 178 10.19 -14.44 -1.42
CA ASP A 178 10.78 -15.65 -2.00
C ASP A 178 10.05 -16.10 -3.29
N GLY A 179 10.43 -17.27 -3.83
CA GLY A 179 9.78 -17.86 -5.01
C GLY A 179 8.28 -18.13 -4.86
N ASP A 180 7.77 -18.25 -3.63
CA ASP A 180 6.37 -18.54 -3.30
C ASP A 180 5.55 -17.28 -2.99
N TRP A 181 6.15 -16.09 -3.13
CA TRP A 181 5.49 -14.81 -2.86
C TRP A 181 5.06 -14.67 -1.39
N ASP A 182 5.90 -15.17 -0.48
CA ASP A 182 5.65 -15.20 0.97
C ASP A 182 5.41 -13.81 1.58
N ARG A 183 6.03 -12.75 1.05
CA ARG A 183 5.87 -11.36 1.55
C ARG A 183 4.79 -10.56 0.83
N TYR A 184 4.48 -10.88 -0.43
CA TYR A 184 3.62 -10.06 -1.30
C TYR A 184 2.24 -9.75 -0.71
N SER A 185 1.89 -8.47 -0.65
CA SER A 185 0.58 -7.98 -0.16
C SER A 185 0.35 -6.50 -0.55
N TRP A 186 -0.72 -5.88 -0.05
CA TRP A 186 -1.17 -4.51 -0.34
C TRP A 186 -1.95 -3.92 0.85
N MET A 187 -2.12 -2.60 0.87
CA MET A 187 -2.90 -1.86 1.88
C MET A 187 -3.83 -0.86 1.19
N PRO A 188 -4.99 -1.32 0.68
CA PRO A 188 -5.85 -0.48 -0.13
C PRO A 188 -6.71 0.42 0.77
N PRO A 189 -6.99 1.65 0.35
CA PRO A 189 -7.93 2.51 1.04
C PRO A 189 -9.37 2.07 0.78
N PHE A 190 -10.21 2.24 1.79
CA PHE A 190 -11.67 2.15 1.73
C PHE A 190 -12.22 3.53 2.11
N VAL A 191 -13.16 4.06 1.35
CA VAL A 191 -13.68 5.42 1.54
C VAL A 191 -15.06 5.34 2.15
N LEU A 192 -15.35 6.20 3.13
CA LEU A 192 -16.69 6.30 3.72
C LEU A 192 -17.70 6.66 2.62
N ASN A 193 -18.78 5.89 2.55
CA ASN A 193 -19.91 6.12 1.68
C ASN A 193 -21.13 6.58 2.52
N PRO A 194 -21.43 7.90 2.51
CA PRO A 194 -22.58 8.44 3.25
C PRO A 194 -23.92 7.88 2.77
N GLU A 195 -24.07 7.52 1.49
CA GLU A 195 -25.32 7.00 0.93
C GLU A 195 -25.65 5.59 1.45
N MET A 196 -24.63 4.85 1.88
CA MET A 196 -24.77 3.52 2.49
C MET A 196 -24.62 3.56 4.01
N THR A 197 -24.41 4.73 4.60
CA THR A 197 -24.35 4.91 6.06
C THR A 197 -25.77 4.93 6.59
N GLN A 198 -26.04 4.11 7.61
CA GLN A 198 -27.39 3.91 8.12
C GLN A 198 -27.47 4.34 9.59
N GLU A 199 -28.46 5.16 9.90
CA GLU A 199 -28.82 5.47 11.28
C GLU A 199 -29.90 4.48 11.75
N THR A 200 -29.62 3.78 12.84
CA THR A 200 -30.55 2.90 13.53
C THR A 200 -31.01 3.57 14.82
N ARG A 201 -31.99 2.97 15.52
CA ARG A 201 -32.48 3.50 16.80
C ARG A 201 -31.38 3.68 17.85
N ASP A 202 -30.36 2.81 17.82
CA ASP A 202 -29.36 2.70 18.90
C ASP A 202 -27.91 2.93 18.41
N SER A 203 -27.68 3.03 17.09
CA SER A 203 -26.32 3.14 16.52
C SER A 203 -26.31 3.77 15.12
N ILE A 204 -25.17 4.35 14.74
CA ILE A 204 -24.86 4.75 13.36
C ILE A 204 -23.89 3.72 12.77
N VAL A 205 -24.26 3.13 11.63
CA VAL A 205 -23.42 2.17 10.90
C VAL A 205 -22.70 2.90 9.77
N TYR A 206 -21.43 3.23 9.99
CA TYR A 206 -20.57 3.81 8.97
C TYR A 206 -20.10 2.75 7.98
N THR A 207 -20.28 3.05 6.70
CA THR A 207 -19.96 2.09 5.64
C THR A 207 -18.78 2.57 4.81
N TYR A 208 -17.70 1.81 4.80
CA TYR A 208 -16.50 2.08 4.01
C TYR A 208 -16.47 1.18 2.79
N THR A 209 -16.54 1.77 1.61
CA THR A 209 -16.54 1.05 0.32
C THR A 209 -15.15 1.04 -0.31
N GLY A 210 -14.80 -0.09 -0.91
CA GLY A 210 -13.53 -0.32 -1.57
C GLY A 210 -13.44 -1.78 -1.98
N VAL A 211 -12.44 -2.12 -2.78
CA VAL A 211 -12.20 -3.52 -3.15
C VAL A 211 -10.77 -3.88 -2.79
N SER A 212 -10.62 -4.94 -2.02
CA SER A 212 -9.33 -5.55 -1.74
C SER A 212 -9.42 -7.03 -2.04
N PRO A 213 -8.65 -7.57 -2.99
CA PRO A 213 -8.42 -9.01 -3.01
C PRO A 213 -7.87 -9.45 -1.64
N ILE A 214 -8.09 -10.70 -1.28
CA ILE A 214 -7.52 -11.31 -0.08
C ILE A 214 -6.09 -11.75 -0.38
N ASP A 215 -5.17 -11.40 0.49
CA ASP A 215 -3.72 -11.61 0.35
C ASP A 215 -3.20 -12.88 1.05
N TRP A 216 -4.07 -13.58 1.77
CA TRP A 216 -3.77 -14.80 2.50
C TRP A 216 -5.01 -15.72 2.65
N ASP A 217 -4.82 -17.03 2.54
CA ASP A 217 -5.89 -18.01 2.72
C ASP A 217 -6.42 -17.99 4.16
N PHE A 218 -7.72 -17.76 4.34
CA PHE A 218 -8.35 -17.90 5.65
C PHE A 218 -9.62 -18.73 5.58
N THR A 219 -10.01 -19.30 6.73
CA THR A 219 -11.22 -20.10 6.85
C THR A 219 -12.17 -19.45 7.84
N TYR A 220 -13.44 -19.32 7.46
CA TYR A 220 -14.50 -18.84 8.36
C TYR A 220 -15.69 -19.78 8.29
N LYS A 221 -16.13 -20.29 9.45
CA LYS A 221 -17.24 -21.25 9.58
C LYS A 221 -17.12 -22.48 8.66
N GLY A 222 -15.89 -22.98 8.46
CA GLY A 222 -15.60 -24.16 7.64
C GLY A 222 -15.49 -23.90 6.14
N GLU A 223 -15.61 -22.65 5.70
CA GLU A 223 -15.44 -22.24 4.31
C GLU A 223 -14.09 -21.55 4.09
N LEU A 224 -13.39 -21.97 3.03
CA LEU A 224 -12.12 -21.40 2.62
C LEU A 224 -12.33 -20.15 1.75
N TYR A 225 -11.61 -19.09 2.09
CA TYR A 225 -11.48 -17.85 1.33
C TYR A 225 -10.06 -17.77 0.79
N PRO A 226 -9.81 -18.24 -0.45
CA PRO A 226 -8.47 -18.33 -0.99
C PRO A 226 -7.88 -16.96 -1.35
N LYS A 227 -6.57 -16.82 -1.15
CA LYS A 227 -5.72 -15.73 -1.64
C LYS A 227 -5.96 -15.53 -3.13
N GLY A 228 -6.25 -14.30 -3.54
CA GLY A 228 -6.52 -13.92 -4.93
C GLY A 228 -7.84 -14.44 -5.51
N GLY A 229 -8.52 -15.41 -4.88
CA GLY A 229 -9.82 -15.93 -5.30
C GLY A 229 -11.02 -15.36 -4.53
N SER A 230 -10.77 -14.60 -3.47
CA SER A 230 -11.79 -13.88 -2.69
C SER A 230 -11.42 -12.40 -2.56
N ALA A 231 -12.42 -11.54 -2.31
CA ALA A 231 -12.22 -10.11 -2.15
C ALA A 231 -13.12 -9.50 -1.06
N ILE A 232 -12.59 -8.53 -0.32
CA ILE A 232 -13.32 -7.66 0.58
C ILE A 232 -13.93 -6.53 -0.26
N LEU A 233 -15.24 -6.28 -0.10
CA LEU A 233 -16.02 -5.28 -0.85
C LEU A 233 -16.37 -4.04 -0.01
N GLY A 234 -16.14 -4.09 1.29
CA GLY A 234 -16.38 -2.98 2.19
C GLY A 234 -16.44 -3.41 3.65
N PHE A 235 -16.43 -2.40 4.52
CA PHE A 235 -16.53 -2.55 5.97
C PHE A 235 -17.72 -1.77 6.50
N PHE A 236 -18.38 -2.35 7.48
CA PHE A 236 -19.49 -1.77 8.22
C PHE A 236 -19.06 -1.65 9.66
N VAL A 237 -19.07 -0.43 10.17
CA VAL A 237 -18.56 -0.06 11.49
C VAL A 237 -19.71 0.57 12.27
N PRO A 238 -20.48 -0.23 13.03
CA PRO A 238 -21.51 0.28 13.91
C PRO A 238 -20.87 1.06 15.06
N THR A 239 -21.46 2.21 15.37
CA THR A 239 -20.96 3.13 16.39
C THR A 239 -22.11 3.65 17.24
N GLN A 240 -21.82 3.91 18.51
CA GLN A 240 -22.77 4.50 19.44
C GLN A 240 -22.12 5.72 20.10
N ASP A 241 -22.87 6.81 20.19
CA ASP A 241 -22.46 7.95 21.01
C ASP A 241 -22.86 7.68 22.46
N ILE A 242 -21.87 7.55 23.34
CA ILE A 242 -22.06 7.42 24.78
C ILE A 242 -21.43 8.64 25.43
N ASN A 243 -22.26 9.58 25.88
CA ASN A 243 -21.84 10.82 26.56
C ASN A 243 -20.81 11.66 25.76
N GLY A 244 -20.97 11.76 24.45
CA GLY A 244 -20.07 12.49 23.54
C GLY A 244 -18.82 11.70 23.14
N THR A 245 -18.73 10.43 23.51
CA THR A 245 -17.66 9.52 23.11
C THR A 245 -18.19 8.54 22.08
N LEU A 246 -17.58 8.53 20.88
CA LEU A 246 -17.88 7.57 19.84
C LEU A 246 -17.30 6.19 20.22
N VAL A 247 -18.18 5.25 20.53
CA VAL A 247 -17.80 3.86 20.85
C VAL A 247 -18.06 2.99 19.63
N ILE A 248 -17.02 2.33 19.14
CA ILE A 248 -17.11 1.37 18.05
C ILE A 248 -17.63 0.04 18.60
N GLN A 249 -18.73 -0.44 18.03
CA GLN A 249 -19.32 -1.76 18.32
C GLN A 249 -18.79 -2.81 17.35
N ASN A 250 -19.36 -4.03 17.35
CA ASN A 250 -18.92 -5.17 16.56
C ASN A 250 -18.95 -4.88 15.04
N PRO A 251 -17.79 -4.66 14.38
CA PRO A 251 -17.74 -4.35 12.96
C PRO A 251 -17.72 -5.63 12.13
N PHE A 252 -18.03 -5.52 10.84
CA PHE A 252 -17.94 -6.63 9.89
C PHE A 252 -17.53 -6.16 8.50
N ALA A 253 -16.98 -7.09 7.73
CA ALA A 253 -16.65 -6.90 6.32
C ALA A 253 -17.64 -7.66 5.44
N ILE A 254 -17.89 -7.14 4.24
CA ILE A 254 -18.53 -7.91 3.17
C ILE A 254 -17.41 -8.57 2.35
N VAL A 255 -17.40 -9.90 2.33
CA VAL A 255 -16.41 -10.68 1.59
C VAL A 255 -17.10 -11.47 0.49
N ALA A 256 -16.65 -11.29 -0.74
CA ALA A 256 -17.04 -12.05 -1.90
C ALA A 256 -16.16 -13.29 -2.08
N ASN A 257 -16.81 -14.44 -2.24
CA ASN A 257 -16.17 -15.72 -2.55
C ASN A 257 -17.11 -16.55 -3.45
N ASN A 258 -16.60 -17.13 -4.54
CA ASN A 258 -17.38 -17.96 -5.47
C ASN A 258 -18.72 -17.34 -5.92
N GLY A 259 -18.74 -16.02 -6.17
CA GLY A 259 -19.93 -15.28 -6.59
C GLY A 259 -20.95 -15.00 -5.48
N GLN A 260 -20.70 -15.42 -4.24
CA GLN A 260 -21.53 -15.12 -3.07
C GLN A 260 -20.88 -14.03 -2.21
N GLN A 261 -21.69 -13.15 -1.61
CA GLN A 261 -21.25 -12.16 -0.64
C GLN A 261 -21.67 -12.59 0.76
N LYS A 262 -20.72 -12.55 1.72
CA LYS A 262 -20.95 -12.94 3.11
C LYS A 262 -20.48 -11.87 4.06
N GLN A 263 -21.24 -11.68 5.14
CA GLN A 263 -20.84 -10.84 6.27
C GLN A 263 -19.89 -11.63 7.16
N ILE A 264 -18.67 -11.13 7.33
CA ILE A 264 -17.65 -11.72 8.20
C ILE A 264 -17.28 -10.70 9.28
N PRO A 265 -17.42 -11.04 10.58
CA PRO A 265 -17.01 -10.16 11.67
C PRO A 265 -15.55 -9.71 11.52
N LEU A 266 -15.23 -8.46 11.82
CA LEU A 266 -13.87 -7.93 11.76
C LEU A 266 -13.25 -7.95 13.17
N GLU A 267 -12.05 -8.50 13.32
CA GLU A 267 -11.48 -8.72 14.66
C GLU A 267 -10.85 -7.46 15.28
N CYS A 268 -10.50 -6.47 14.45
CA CYS A 268 -9.85 -5.25 14.94
C CYS A 268 -10.21 -4.00 14.13
N VAL A 269 -10.35 -2.88 14.84
CA VAL A 269 -10.34 -1.54 14.28
C VAL A 269 -9.27 -0.75 15.00
N PHE A 270 -8.49 0.03 14.25
CA PHE A 270 -7.54 0.97 14.84
C PHE A 270 -8.07 2.38 14.60
N PHE A 271 -8.33 3.10 15.69
CA PHE A 271 -8.98 4.40 15.67
C PHE A 271 -8.36 5.30 16.75
N ASN A 272 -8.08 6.57 16.40
CA ASN A 272 -7.50 7.56 17.32
C ASN A 272 -6.24 7.07 18.07
N GLY A 273 -5.35 6.35 17.40
CA GLY A 273 -4.11 5.84 18.00
C GLY A 273 -4.31 4.62 18.91
N GLN A 274 -5.53 4.09 19.02
CA GLN A 274 -5.87 2.95 19.85
C GLN A 274 -6.30 1.76 19.01
N GLU A 275 -5.80 0.60 19.40
CA GLU A 275 -6.23 -0.67 18.84
C GLU A 275 -7.44 -1.21 19.61
N ILE A 276 -8.56 -1.35 18.92
CA ILE A 276 -9.81 -1.88 19.47
C ILE A 276 -9.98 -3.30 18.93
N LYS A 277 -9.82 -4.29 19.81
CA LYS A 277 -10.02 -5.71 19.50
C LYS A 277 -11.43 -6.14 19.88
N PHE A 278 -12.07 -6.90 19.00
CA PHE A 278 -13.41 -7.44 19.23
C PHE A 278 -13.31 -8.92 19.56
N ASN A 279 -14.07 -9.37 20.57
CA ASN A 279 -14.13 -10.78 20.95
C ASN A 279 -15.08 -11.55 20.01
N GLN A 280 -14.71 -11.59 18.73
CA GLN A 280 -15.43 -12.29 17.67
C GLN A 280 -14.43 -12.94 16.73
N VAL A 281 -14.77 -14.13 16.23
CA VAL A 281 -13.93 -14.85 15.27
C VAL A 281 -14.35 -14.44 13.86
N GLY A 282 -13.41 -14.01 13.03
CA GLY A 282 -13.73 -13.61 11.67
C GLY A 282 -12.51 -13.20 10.84
N LEU A 283 -12.64 -12.07 10.16
CA LEU A 283 -11.60 -11.52 9.30
C LEU A 283 -10.51 -10.91 10.18
N LYS A 284 -9.33 -11.54 10.16
CA LYS A 284 -8.15 -11.09 10.89
C LYS A 284 -7.48 -9.91 10.20
N GLY A 285 -6.83 -9.05 10.97
CA GLY A 285 -6.30 -7.76 10.49
C GLY A 285 -7.08 -6.61 11.13
N CYS A 286 -6.71 -5.37 10.80
CA CYS A 286 -7.39 -4.18 11.31
C CYS A 286 -7.83 -3.26 10.18
N LEU A 287 -8.99 -2.63 10.34
CA LEU A 287 -9.31 -1.41 9.61
C LEU A 287 -8.71 -0.22 10.37
N GLN A 288 -7.68 0.41 9.81
CA GLN A 288 -7.12 1.66 10.30
C GLN A 288 -8.01 2.81 9.81
N VAL A 289 -8.83 3.39 10.69
CA VAL A 289 -9.67 4.55 10.34
C VAL A 289 -8.80 5.80 10.28
N ILE A 290 -8.92 6.55 9.20
CA ILE A 290 -8.14 7.77 8.94
C ILE A 290 -9.06 8.92 8.49
N PRO A 291 -8.67 10.17 8.73
CA PRO A 291 -9.40 11.31 8.20
C PRO A 291 -9.39 11.34 6.68
N LYS A 292 -10.47 11.84 6.09
CA LYS A 292 -10.52 12.26 4.69
C LYS A 292 -10.55 13.78 4.63
N ILE A 293 -9.69 14.36 3.81
CA ILE A 293 -9.55 15.80 3.63
C ILE A 293 -9.80 16.11 2.14
N ASP A 294 -10.89 16.81 1.87
CA ASP A 294 -11.26 17.26 0.53
C ASP A 294 -11.29 18.80 0.53
N GLY A 295 -10.20 19.41 0.06
CA GLY A 295 -10.01 20.87 0.15
C GLY A 295 -10.01 21.37 1.60
N THR A 296 -11.05 22.11 1.99
CA THR A 296 -11.22 22.63 3.36
C THR A 296 -12.10 21.74 4.24
N GLN A 297 -12.73 20.71 3.69
CA GLN A 297 -13.61 19.81 4.44
C GLN A 297 -12.79 18.67 5.04
N VAL A 298 -12.90 18.50 6.35
CA VAL A 298 -12.25 17.41 7.09
C VAL A 298 -13.33 16.50 7.64
N ASN A 299 -13.30 15.23 7.26
CA ASN A 299 -14.09 14.17 7.88
C ASN A 299 -13.13 13.27 8.68
N PRO A 300 -13.15 13.33 10.03
CA PRO A 300 -12.24 12.56 10.90
C PRO A 300 -12.29 11.04 10.72
N ILE A 301 -13.40 10.52 10.20
CA ILE A 301 -13.64 9.08 9.97
C ILE A 301 -13.88 8.78 8.49
N GLY A 302 -13.44 9.66 7.60
CA GLY A 302 -13.85 9.65 6.18
C GLY A 302 -13.22 8.55 5.32
N ALA A 303 -12.20 7.85 5.81
CA ALA A 303 -11.59 6.72 5.10
C ALA A 303 -11.03 5.68 6.09
N GLY A 304 -10.62 4.54 5.55
CA GLY A 304 -9.86 3.55 6.28
C GLY A 304 -8.85 2.84 5.39
N ILE A 305 -7.82 2.27 5.99
CA ILE A 305 -6.83 1.41 5.32
C ILE A 305 -6.98 0.03 5.94
N TYR A 306 -7.26 -0.98 5.12
CA TYR A 306 -7.28 -2.35 5.62
C TYR A 306 -5.86 -2.90 5.68
N VAL A 307 -5.44 -3.29 6.89
CA VAL A 307 -4.15 -3.91 7.18
C VAL A 307 -4.40 -5.36 7.53
N SER A 308 -4.11 -6.27 6.59
CA SER A 308 -4.35 -7.70 6.76
C SER A 308 -3.54 -8.30 7.91
N GLU A 309 -3.90 -9.50 8.35
CA GLU A 309 -3.12 -10.26 9.33
C GLU A 309 -1.64 -10.41 8.92
N LYS A 310 -1.39 -10.60 7.62
CA LYS A 310 -0.05 -10.74 7.04
C LYS A 310 0.74 -9.45 7.15
N VAL A 311 0.17 -8.33 6.70
CA VAL A 311 0.84 -7.02 6.70
C VAL A 311 1.04 -6.51 8.11
N ARG A 312 0.07 -6.72 8.98
CA ARG A 312 0.09 -6.20 10.35
C ARG A 312 1.32 -6.62 11.15
N ARG A 313 1.88 -7.80 10.87
CA ARG A 313 3.07 -8.34 11.56
C ARG A 313 4.38 -7.74 11.06
N THR A 314 4.34 -7.04 9.93
CA THR A 314 5.54 -6.45 9.34
C THR A 314 6.07 -5.27 10.14
N ASN A 315 7.38 -5.09 10.08
CA ASN A 315 8.07 -3.96 10.67
C ASN A 315 7.53 -2.62 10.15
N PHE A 316 7.22 -2.47 8.85
CA PHE A 316 6.58 -1.25 8.35
C PHE A 316 5.25 -0.97 9.04
N ALA A 317 4.34 -1.94 9.12
CA ALA A 317 3.04 -1.74 9.77
C ALA A 317 3.19 -1.42 11.26
N ARG A 318 4.08 -2.14 11.96
CA ARG A 318 4.34 -1.93 13.39
C ARG A 318 4.93 -0.56 13.67
N LEU A 319 6.00 -0.17 12.98
CA LEU A 319 6.69 1.10 13.21
C LEU A 319 5.85 2.27 12.69
N TYR A 320 5.39 2.20 11.44
CA TYR A 320 4.75 3.35 10.79
C TYR A 320 3.27 3.52 11.17
N LEU A 321 2.45 2.47 11.02
CA LEU A 321 0.98 2.58 11.17
C LEU A 321 0.53 2.50 12.63
N PHE A 322 1.09 1.57 13.40
CA PHE A 322 0.61 1.26 14.74
C PHE A 322 1.45 1.84 15.88
N ASN A 323 2.62 2.41 15.58
CA ASN A 323 3.55 2.93 16.58
C ASN A 323 3.95 1.87 17.63
N GLN A 324 4.02 0.61 17.22
CA GLN A 324 4.33 -0.58 18.01
C GLN A 324 5.81 -0.97 17.86
N ALA A 325 6.69 -0.01 18.14
CA ALA A 325 8.13 -0.25 18.22
C ALA A 325 8.50 -0.97 19.52
N GLY A 326 9.43 -1.91 19.42
CA GLY A 326 10.11 -2.52 20.57
C GLY A 326 11.26 -1.65 21.05
N SER A 327 12.16 -2.23 21.84
CA SER A 327 13.25 -1.50 22.50
C SER A 327 14.36 -1.01 21.55
N TYR A 328 14.38 -1.51 20.31
CA TYR A 328 15.47 -1.27 19.37
C TYR A 328 15.20 -0.14 18.39
N PHE A 329 13.95 0.30 18.24
CA PHE A 329 13.57 1.43 17.41
C PHE A 329 12.98 2.52 18.29
N LYS A 330 13.70 3.63 18.42
CA LYS A 330 13.27 4.79 19.21
C LYS A 330 12.86 5.91 18.28
N LEU A 331 11.59 6.32 18.33
CA LEU A 331 11.09 7.44 17.54
C LEU A 331 11.78 8.75 17.99
N VAL A 332 12.51 9.40 17.08
CA VAL A 332 13.24 10.65 17.35
C VAL A 332 12.69 11.85 16.58
N TYR A 333 11.95 11.60 15.49
CA TYR A 333 11.23 12.64 14.74
C TYR A 333 9.89 12.09 14.23
N ASP A 334 8.83 12.89 14.38
CA ASP A 334 7.49 12.62 13.87
C ASP A 334 6.78 13.96 13.61
N ASP A 335 6.34 14.20 12.38
CA ASP A 335 5.64 15.43 11.99
C ASP A 335 4.11 15.25 11.85
N LYS A 336 3.53 14.23 12.49
CA LYS A 336 2.09 13.93 12.48
C LYS A 336 1.17 15.12 12.83
N GLU A 337 1.66 16.08 13.62
CA GLU A 337 0.87 17.26 14.00
C GLU A 337 0.65 18.19 12.80
N GLY A 338 1.61 18.24 11.87
CA GLY A 338 1.51 18.99 10.62
C GLY A 338 0.98 18.16 9.44
N MET A 339 1.28 16.86 9.43
CA MET A 339 0.92 15.93 8.35
C MET A 339 0.35 14.61 8.91
N PRO A 340 -0.88 14.60 9.44
CA PRO A 340 -1.48 13.38 9.98
C PRO A 340 -1.79 12.39 8.85
N LEU A 341 -1.69 11.09 9.14
CA LEU A 341 -2.06 10.03 8.18
C LEU A 341 -3.53 10.21 7.77
N SER A 342 -3.75 10.58 6.51
CA SER A 342 -5.06 10.99 5.98
C SER A 342 -5.20 10.66 4.50
N LEU A 343 -6.44 10.58 4.02
CA LEU A 343 -6.76 10.55 2.60
C LEU A 343 -7.04 11.98 2.12
N TYR A 344 -6.07 12.60 1.45
CA TYR A 344 -6.16 13.97 0.92
C TYR A 344 -6.41 13.97 -0.59
N ASN A 345 -7.57 14.46 -1.03
CA ASN A 345 -7.98 14.51 -2.45
C ASN A 345 -7.74 13.18 -3.20
N GLY A 346 -8.00 12.04 -2.53
CA GLY A 346 -7.82 10.69 -3.08
C GLY A 346 -6.39 10.12 -3.00
N ARG A 347 -5.43 10.84 -2.43
CA ARG A 347 -4.06 10.35 -2.16
C ARG A 347 -3.85 10.16 -0.67
N ILE A 348 -3.18 9.08 -0.28
CA ILE A 348 -2.73 8.90 1.10
C ILE A 348 -1.55 9.83 1.35
N ILE A 349 -1.70 10.70 2.36
CA ILE A 349 -0.63 11.53 2.92
C ILE A 349 -0.44 11.12 4.38
N GLY A 350 0.71 11.44 4.96
CA GLY A 350 0.95 11.14 6.36
C GLY A 350 2.32 11.60 6.82
N PRO A 351 2.66 11.25 8.07
CA PRO A 351 3.85 11.77 8.69
C PRO A 351 5.11 11.18 8.08
N LEU A 352 6.20 11.92 8.21
CA LEU A 352 7.56 11.45 8.09
C LEU A 352 8.03 11.05 9.49
N LYS A 353 8.46 9.79 9.65
CA LYS A 353 8.96 9.26 10.92
C LYS A 353 10.41 8.85 10.80
N ILE A 354 11.23 9.28 11.76
CA ILE A 354 12.63 8.87 11.89
C ILE A 354 12.81 8.12 13.21
N TRP A 355 13.37 6.93 13.11
CA TRP A 355 13.64 6.03 14.21
C TRP A 355 15.16 5.91 14.40
N GLU A 356 15.65 6.20 15.59
CA GLU A 356 16.99 5.82 16.02
C GLU A 356 17.03 4.30 16.25
N VAL A 357 18.03 3.63 15.66
CA VAL A 357 18.17 2.18 15.67
C VAL A 357 19.26 1.79 16.67
N ASN A 358 18.91 0.91 17.61
CA ASN A 358 19.81 0.35 18.61
C ASN A 358 19.97 -1.15 18.41
N TYR A 359 21.17 -1.68 18.62
CA TYR A 359 21.47 -3.08 18.39
C TYR A 359 21.75 -3.83 19.71
N PRO A 360 21.25 -5.08 19.86
CA PRO A 360 21.69 -5.94 20.94
C PRO A 360 23.18 -6.28 20.81
N ASN A 361 23.90 -6.27 21.93
CA ASN A 361 25.36 -6.52 21.98
C ASN A 361 25.77 -7.84 21.32
N ASN A 362 24.93 -8.88 21.45
CA ASN A 362 25.17 -10.23 20.94
C ASN A 362 24.48 -10.53 19.60
N LEU A 363 23.95 -9.51 18.90
CA LEU A 363 23.33 -9.71 17.58
C LEU A 363 24.37 -10.24 16.58
N GLN A 364 24.18 -11.47 16.13
CA GLN A 364 24.95 -12.08 15.05
C GLN A 364 24.38 -11.62 13.72
N VAL A 365 25.24 -11.18 12.82
CA VAL A 365 24.85 -10.76 11.47
C VAL A 365 25.14 -11.90 10.51
N PRO A 366 24.13 -12.45 9.82
CA PRO A 366 24.35 -13.43 8.76
C PRO A 366 25.23 -12.88 7.62
N GLU A 367 26.17 -13.69 7.13
CA GLU A 367 27.16 -13.27 6.11
C GLU A 367 26.50 -12.81 4.80
N HIS A 368 25.38 -13.42 4.42
CA HIS A 368 24.67 -13.11 3.17
C HIS A 368 24.17 -11.65 3.09
N TYR A 369 24.10 -10.93 4.21
CA TYR A 369 23.77 -9.50 4.19
C TYR A 369 24.91 -8.62 3.70
N TYR A 370 26.16 -9.12 3.65
CA TYR A 370 27.31 -8.40 3.06
C TYR A 370 27.50 -8.70 1.58
N GLU A 371 26.78 -9.70 1.04
CA GLU A 371 26.95 -10.18 -0.32
C GLU A 371 26.05 -9.44 -1.33
N ASP A 372 26.54 -9.31 -2.56
CA ASP A 372 25.77 -8.75 -3.68
C ASP A 372 24.89 -9.81 -4.39
N VAL A 373 24.80 -11.02 -3.82
CA VAL A 373 24.09 -12.17 -4.39
C VAL A 373 22.90 -12.54 -3.52
N LEU A 374 21.76 -12.79 -4.16
CA LEU A 374 20.57 -13.26 -3.44
C LEU A 374 20.77 -14.72 -2.98
N PRO A 375 20.36 -15.06 -1.74
CA PRO A 375 20.59 -16.39 -1.17
C PRO A 375 19.78 -17.49 -1.86
N ASP A 376 18.68 -17.15 -2.53
CA ASP A 376 17.87 -18.08 -3.32
C ASP A 376 17.86 -17.65 -4.78
N SER A 377 18.34 -18.54 -5.67
CA SER A 377 18.35 -18.33 -7.12
C SER A 377 16.95 -18.23 -7.74
N ASN A 378 15.92 -18.73 -7.06
CA ASN A 378 14.52 -18.61 -7.50
C ASN A 378 13.95 -17.22 -7.23
N VAL A 379 14.57 -16.45 -6.33
CA VAL A 379 14.33 -15.02 -6.18
C VAL A 379 15.06 -14.35 -7.34
N THR A 380 14.40 -14.30 -8.50
CA THR A 380 14.98 -13.73 -9.72
C THR A 380 15.51 -12.33 -9.43
N ASN A 381 16.77 -12.07 -9.79
CA ASN A 381 17.33 -10.72 -9.82
C ASN A 381 16.30 -9.75 -10.43
N ILE A 382 16.16 -8.57 -9.80
CA ILE A 382 15.19 -7.53 -10.16
C ILE A 382 15.34 -7.07 -11.63
N GLU A 383 16.45 -7.40 -12.29
CA GLU A 383 16.64 -7.26 -13.73
C GLU A 383 15.59 -8.06 -14.52
N GLY A 384 14.52 -7.37 -14.93
CA GLY A 384 13.48 -7.91 -15.81
C GLY A 384 12.05 -7.82 -15.28
N ARG A 385 11.81 -7.20 -14.11
CA ARG A 385 10.45 -6.97 -13.58
C ARG A 385 10.05 -5.49 -13.56
N TYR A 386 10.19 -4.82 -14.71
CA TYR A 386 9.59 -3.50 -14.99
C TYR A 386 9.02 -3.42 -16.39
#